data_AF-A0A1B1Y9V5-F1
#
_entry.id   AF-A0A1B1Y9V5-F1
#
_cell.length_a   1.000
_cell.length_b   1.000
_cell.length_c   1.000
_cell.angle_alpha   90.00
_cell.angle_beta   90.00
_cell.angle_gamma   90.00
#
_symmetry.space_group_name_H-M   'P 1'
#
loop_
_entity.id
_entity.type
_entity.pdbx_description
1 polymer ?
#
loop_
_entity_poly.entity_id
_entity_poly.type
_entity_poly.pdbx_seq_one_letter_code
_entity_poly.pdbx_strand_id
1 'polypeptide(L)'
;MEKEKYRHYKYLLEQLKENHMEVLDNMHEGLPSGYEVTEDSELSRYDNHPADAATELFDAEMQSALKSGQKYIIKEIDDALNRIEAGNYGICKTCGNSIEPERLEIIPYARNCVKCESLKEQELKYDMVSKSGHRPVEEDVLEKEIRGDYIHDIEGDEPYDGEQALEEVLSFGSSDSPQDGAPLGNRQDAKENDRSVHEITDVDQISNEMYKKQLT
;
A
#
# COMPACT_ATOMS: atom_id res chain seq x y z
N MET A 1 -0.91 -42.96 24.33
CA MET A 1 -0.95 -41.50 24.61
C MET A 1 -0.49 -40.66 23.43
N GLU A 2 0.79 -40.60 23.02
CA GLU A 2 1.21 -39.75 21.87
C GLU A 2 0.57 -40.15 20.54
N LYS A 3 0.44 -41.45 20.26
CA LYS A 3 -0.21 -41.96 19.04
C LYS A 3 -1.70 -41.63 18.96
N GLU A 4 -2.39 -41.46 20.10
CA GLU A 4 -3.81 -41.07 20.12
C GLU A 4 -3.97 -39.57 19.85
N LYS A 5 -3.07 -38.74 20.39
CA LYS A 5 -3.03 -37.31 20.10
C LYS A 5 -2.77 -37.04 18.61
N TYR A 6 -1.81 -37.74 17.99
CA TYR A 6 -1.58 -37.58 16.55
C TYR A 6 -2.74 -38.06 15.68
N ARG A 7 -3.48 -39.10 16.10
CA ARG A 7 -4.71 -39.51 15.41
C ARG A 7 -5.78 -38.42 15.49
N HIS A 8 -5.93 -37.79 16.65
CA HIS A 8 -6.86 -36.68 16.83
C HIS A 8 -6.52 -35.49 15.92
N TYR A 9 -5.26 -35.03 15.92
CA TYR A 9 -4.84 -33.91 15.06
C TYR A 9 -4.90 -34.26 13.57
N LYS A 10 -4.58 -35.49 13.19
CA LYS A 10 -4.73 -35.96 11.80
C LYS A 10 -6.18 -35.88 11.35
N TYR A 11 -7.11 -36.39 12.15
CA TYR A 11 -8.54 -36.30 11.85
C TYR A 11 -9.00 -34.84 11.71
N LEU A 12 -8.56 -33.96 12.61
CA LEU A 12 -8.92 -32.54 12.59
C LEU A 12 -8.38 -31.85 11.32
N LEU A 13 -7.15 -32.16 10.91
CA LEU A 13 -6.55 -31.66 9.66
C LEU A 13 -7.26 -32.16 8.42
N GLU A 14 -7.65 -33.44 8.36
CA GLU A 14 -8.40 -34.01 7.23
C GLU A 14 -9.77 -33.34 7.07
N GLN A 15 -10.49 -33.12 8.17
CA GLN A 15 -11.77 -32.40 8.17
C GLN A 15 -11.61 -30.95 7.71
N LEU A 16 -10.58 -30.24 8.19
CA LEU A 16 -10.30 -28.89 7.70
C LEU A 16 -9.97 -28.89 6.20
N LYS A 17 -9.19 -29.86 5.73
CA LYS A 17 -8.83 -29.95 4.31
C LYS A 17 -10.09 -30.12 3.46
N GLU A 18 -10.98 -31.02 3.85
CA GLU A 18 -12.26 -31.27 3.19
C GLU A 18 -13.10 -29.98 3.12
N ASN A 19 -13.27 -29.28 4.24
CA ASN A 19 -13.99 -28.00 4.28
C ASN A 19 -13.38 -26.95 3.33
N HIS A 20 -12.05 -26.79 3.33
CA HIS A 20 -11.37 -25.83 2.45
C HIS A 20 -11.44 -26.23 0.97
N MET A 21 -11.44 -27.52 0.65
CA MET A 21 -11.65 -28.03 -0.71
C MET A 21 -13.09 -27.78 -1.17
N GLU A 22 -14.08 -28.05 -0.32
CA GLU A 22 -15.49 -27.76 -0.60
C GLU A 22 -15.70 -26.25 -0.85
N VAL A 23 -15.06 -25.38 -0.07
CA VAL A 23 -15.10 -23.92 -0.32
C VAL A 23 -14.50 -23.56 -1.67
N LEU A 24 -13.39 -24.19 -2.08
CA LEU A 24 -12.79 -23.96 -3.40
C LEU A 24 -13.68 -24.47 -4.54
N ASP A 25 -14.34 -25.60 -4.36
CA ASP A 25 -15.26 -26.16 -5.35
C ASP A 25 -16.52 -25.29 -5.46
N ASN A 26 -17.09 -24.84 -4.34
CA ASN A 26 -18.18 -23.87 -4.31
C ASN A 26 -17.77 -22.53 -4.95
N MET A 27 -16.54 -22.07 -4.73
CA MET A 27 -16.00 -20.89 -5.43
C MET A 27 -15.89 -21.14 -6.93
N HIS A 28 -15.57 -22.36 -7.36
CA HIS A 28 -15.51 -22.76 -8.77
C HIS A 28 -16.91 -22.81 -9.42
N GLU A 29 -17.90 -23.37 -8.73
CA GLU A 29 -19.29 -23.51 -9.21
C GLU A 29 -20.10 -22.22 -9.11
N GLY A 30 -19.83 -21.39 -8.10
CA GLY A 30 -20.49 -20.10 -7.88
C GLY A 30 -19.99 -18.97 -8.77
N LEU A 31 -18.92 -19.19 -9.55
CA LEU A 31 -18.55 -18.28 -10.63
C LEU A 31 -19.65 -18.36 -11.70
N PRO A 32 -20.30 -17.24 -12.06
CA PRO A 32 -21.09 -17.25 -13.27
C PRO A 32 -20.18 -17.70 -14.40
N SER A 33 -20.67 -18.63 -15.23
CA SER A 33 -19.97 -19.29 -16.34
C SER A 33 -19.24 -18.35 -17.34
N GLY A 34 -19.33 -17.03 -17.18
CA GLY A 34 -18.60 -16.01 -17.94
C GLY A 34 -17.43 -15.35 -17.18
N TYR A 35 -17.12 -15.79 -15.96
CA TYR A 35 -16.05 -15.23 -15.11
C TYR A 35 -14.79 -16.11 -15.10
N GLU A 36 -14.55 -16.86 -16.17
CA GLU A 36 -13.18 -17.17 -16.52
C GLU A 36 -12.62 -15.89 -17.14
N VAL A 37 -11.60 -15.29 -16.53
CA VAL A 37 -10.72 -14.31 -17.18
C VAL A 37 -9.94 -15.04 -18.28
N THR A 38 -10.66 -15.51 -19.29
CA THR A 38 -10.14 -15.64 -20.64
C THR A 38 -10.44 -14.30 -21.29
N GLU A 39 -9.50 -13.80 -22.08
CA GLU A 39 -9.59 -12.54 -22.81
C GLU A 39 -10.79 -12.43 -23.77
N ASP A 40 -11.69 -13.43 -23.79
CA ASP A 40 -12.59 -13.72 -24.91
C ASP A 40 -14.10 -13.76 -24.55
N SER A 41 -14.52 -13.59 -23.28
CA SER A 41 -15.95 -13.76 -22.93
C SER A 41 -16.81 -12.49 -22.96
N GLU A 42 -16.23 -11.30 -23.11
CA GLU A 42 -16.99 -10.08 -23.40
C GLU A 42 -16.65 -9.62 -24.82
N LEU A 43 -17.66 -9.64 -25.69
CA LEU A 43 -17.56 -9.07 -27.03
C LEU A 43 -17.31 -7.56 -26.89
N SER A 44 -16.03 -7.18 -26.91
CA SER A 44 -15.50 -5.81 -26.93
C SER A 44 -15.70 -4.97 -25.66
N ARG A 45 -14.64 -4.84 -24.86
CA ARG A 45 -14.50 -3.83 -23.76
C ARG A 45 -14.60 -2.37 -24.23
N TYR A 46 -14.75 -2.13 -25.53
CA TYR A 46 -14.74 -0.79 -26.13
C TYR A 46 -16.01 0.02 -25.84
N ASP A 47 -17.12 -0.64 -25.48
CA ASP A 47 -18.41 0.02 -25.18
C ASP A 47 -18.75 0.05 -23.67
N ASN A 48 -17.85 -0.47 -22.81
CA ASN A 48 -18.07 -0.43 -21.36
C ASN A 48 -17.64 0.91 -20.77
N HIS A 49 -18.43 1.43 -19.83
CA HIS A 49 -18.04 2.61 -19.07
C HIS A 49 -16.79 2.28 -18.21
N PRO A 50 -15.77 3.15 -18.15
CA PRO A 50 -14.51 2.84 -17.45
C PRO A 50 -14.70 2.48 -15.97
N ALA A 51 -15.75 3.00 -15.31
CA ALA A 51 -16.07 2.64 -13.94
C ALA A 51 -16.59 1.19 -13.79
N ASP A 52 -17.29 0.67 -14.79
CA ASP A 52 -17.80 -0.70 -14.79
C ASP A 52 -16.62 -1.66 -14.96
N ALA A 53 -15.71 -1.37 -15.89
CA ALA A 53 -14.48 -2.13 -16.07
C ALA A 53 -13.58 -2.15 -14.82
N ALA A 54 -13.53 -1.04 -14.06
CA ALA A 54 -12.79 -0.99 -12.81
C ALA A 54 -13.44 -1.85 -11.71
N THR A 55 -14.77 -1.83 -11.62
CA THR A 55 -15.53 -2.64 -10.65
C THR A 55 -15.36 -4.13 -10.95
N GLU A 56 -15.48 -4.52 -12.21
CA GLU A 56 -15.26 -5.90 -12.66
C GLU A 56 -13.84 -6.40 -12.35
N LEU A 57 -12.83 -5.56 -12.61
CA LEU A 57 -11.44 -5.90 -12.31
C LEU A 57 -11.22 -6.10 -10.80
N PHE A 58 -11.76 -5.18 -9.98
CA PHE A 58 -11.66 -5.27 -8.53
C PHE A 58 -12.27 -6.57 -8.00
N ASP A 59 -13.47 -6.93 -8.48
CA ASP A 59 -14.13 -8.17 -8.08
C ASP A 59 -13.31 -9.41 -8.48
N ALA A 60 -12.67 -9.38 -9.65
CA ALA A 60 -11.84 -10.48 -10.14
C ALA A 60 -10.57 -10.65 -9.31
N GLU A 61 -9.91 -9.55 -8.99
CA GLU A 61 -8.73 -9.54 -8.12
C GLU A 61 -9.08 -10.01 -6.70
N MET A 62 -10.20 -9.53 -6.15
CA MET A 62 -10.69 -9.97 -4.84
C MET A 62 -10.95 -11.48 -4.81
N GLN A 63 -11.67 -12.01 -5.80
CA GLN A 63 -11.93 -13.46 -5.90
C GLN A 63 -10.64 -14.27 -6.06
N SER A 64 -9.70 -13.79 -6.88
CA SER A 64 -8.39 -14.42 -7.07
C SER A 64 -7.57 -14.45 -5.77
N ALA A 65 -7.58 -13.36 -5.00
CA ALA A 65 -6.93 -13.28 -3.70
C ALA A 65 -7.52 -14.26 -2.69
N LEU A 66 -8.87 -14.34 -2.60
CA LEU A 66 -9.57 -15.29 -1.73
C LEU A 66 -9.23 -16.74 -2.11
N LYS A 67 -9.29 -17.09 -3.40
CA LYS A 67 -8.94 -18.42 -3.91
C LYS A 67 -7.49 -18.77 -3.59
N SER A 68 -6.58 -17.82 -3.74
CA SER A 68 -5.16 -17.99 -3.40
C SER A 68 -4.95 -18.23 -1.92
N GLY A 69 -5.69 -17.53 -1.06
CA GLY A 69 -5.71 -17.75 0.39
C GLY A 69 -6.19 -19.15 0.78
N GLN A 70 -7.29 -19.63 0.19
CA GLN A 70 -7.78 -21.00 0.44
C GLN A 70 -6.77 -22.06 0.02
N LYS A 71 -6.18 -21.93 -1.19
CA LYS A 71 -5.12 -22.82 -1.66
C LYS A 71 -3.89 -22.81 -0.75
N TYR A 72 -3.54 -21.65 -0.21
CA TYR A 72 -2.44 -21.51 0.74
C TYR A 72 -2.72 -22.33 2.01
N ILE A 73 -3.92 -22.21 2.59
CA ILE A 73 -4.30 -22.97 3.78
C ILE A 73 -4.27 -24.49 3.51
N ILE A 74 -4.75 -24.96 2.36
CA ILE A 74 -4.68 -26.38 1.99
C ILE A 74 -3.23 -26.87 1.95
N LYS A 75 -2.31 -26.09 1.38
CA LYS A 75 -0.86 -26.41 1.39
C LYS A 75 -0.30 -26.44 2.82
N GLU A 76 -0.74 -25.53 3.68
CA GLU A 76 -0.37 -25.52 5.10
C GLU A 76 -0.82 -26.81 5.83
N ILE A 77 -2.03 -27.27 5.54
CA ILE A 77 -2.61 -28.51 6.06
C ILE A 77 -1.83 -29.73 5.55
N ASP A 78 -1.55 -29.80 4.24
CA ASP A 78 -0.77 -30.90 3.65
C ASP A 78 0.63 -30.97 4.25
N ASP A 79 1.29 -29.84 4.45
CA ASP A 79 2.59 -29.79 5.11
C ASP A 79 2.50 -30.20 6.59
N ALA A 80 1.39 -29.94 7.27
CA ALA A 80 1.16 -30.40 8.64
C ALA A 80 0.94 -31.92 8.72
N LEU A 81 0.17 -32.50 7.79
CA LEU A 81 -0.01 -33.94 7.66
C LEU A 81 1.33 -34.64 7.39
N ASN A 82 2.15 -34.10 6.49
CA ASN A 82 3.50 -34.59 6.22
C ASN A 82 4.39 -34.57 7.47
N ARG A 83 4.27 -33.54 8.32
CA ARG A 83 5.00 -33.48 9.60
C ARG A 83 4.53 -34.53 10.60
N ILE A 84 3.23 -34.88 10.61
CA ILE A 84 2.72 -35.97 11.44
C ILE A 84 3.33 -37.30 10.99
N GLU A 85 3.40 -37.55 9.68
CA GLU A 85 4.01 -38.76 9.13
C GLU A 85 5.51 -38.85 9.42
N ALA A 86 6.22 -37.71 9.34
CA ALA A 86 7.64 -37.61 9.68
C ALA A 86 7.91 -37.65 11.19
N GLY A 87 6.89 -37.54 12.04
CA GLY A 87 7.03 -37.51 13.51
C GLY A 87 7.51 -36.18 14.10
N ASN A 88 7.55 -35.11 13.30
CA ASN A 88 8.02 -33.77 13.69
C ASN A 88 6.87 -32.77 13.95
N TYR A 89 5.65 -33.27 14.11
CA TYR A 89 4.47 -32.45 14.34
C TYR A 89 4.49 -31.81 15.73
N GLY A 90 4.05 -30.55 15.82
CA GLY A 90 4.07 -29.78 17.07
C GLY A 90 5.44 -29.20 17.44
N ILE A 91 6.42 -29.21 16.54
CA ILE A 91 7.71 -28.53 16.71
C ILE A 91 7.74 -27.27 15.83
N CYS A 92 8.09 -26.13 16.43
CA CYS A 92 8.21 -24.86 15.72
C CYS A 92 9.36 -24.90 14.71
N LYS A 93 9.07 -24.57 13.45
CA LYS A 93 10.08 -24.55 12.38
C LYS A 93 11.17 -23.49 12.57
N THR A 94 10.86 -22.41 13.31
CA THR A 94 11.76 -21.26 13.50
C THR A 94 12.71 -21.46 14.69
N CYS A 95 12.20 -21.82 15.86
CA CYS A 95 13.01 -21.94 17.08
C CYS A 95 13.28 -23.39 17.54
N GLY A 96 12.64 -24.39 16.93
CA GLY A 96 12.77 -25.80 17.32
C GLY A 96 12.08 -26.19 18.63
N ASN A 97 11.38 -25.27 19.30
CA ASN A 97 10.63 -25.55 20.53
C ASN A 97 9.27 -26.19 20.25
N SER A 98 8.69 -26.89 21.24
CA SER A 98 7.33 -27.42 21.14
C SER A 98 6.29 -26.30 21.04
N ILE A 99 5.31 -26.47 20.16
CA ILE A 99 4.14 -25.60 20.02
C ILE A 99 3.12 -25.95 21.11
N GLU A 100 2.46 -24.94 21.68
CA GLU A 100 1.45 -25.13 22.71
C GLU A 100 0.29 -26.01 22.20
N PRO A 101 -0.17 -27.02 22.96
CA PRO A 101 -1.23 -27.93 22.51
C PRO A 101 -2.56 -27.20 22.28
N GLU A 102 -2.88 -26.21 23.11
CA GLU A 102 -4.06 -25.35 22.95
C GLU A 102 -4.06 -24.61 21.61
N ARG A 103 -2.88 -24.22 21.11
CA ARG A 103 -2.74 -23.60 19.78
C ARG A 103 -3.01 -24.60 18.66
N LEU A 104 -2.55 -25.84 18.80
CA LEU A 104 -2.77 -26.90 17.80
C LEU A 104 -4.22 -27.42 17.80
N GLU A 105 -4.95 -27.26 18.91
CA GLU A 105 -6.39 -27.55 18.96
C GLU A 105 -7.21 -26.53 18.18
N ILE A 106 -6.81 -25.25 18.20
CA ILE A 106 -7.50 -24.17 17.48
C ILE A 106 -7.01 -24.06 16.02
N ILE A 107 -5.68 -24.13 15.82
CA ILE A 107 -5.00 -23.96 14.52
C ILE A 107 -4.03 -25.14 14.34
N PRO A 108 -4.53 -26.30 13.87
CA PRO A 108 -3.72 -27.53 13.80
C PRO A 108 -2.63 -27.49 12.71
N TYR A 109 -2.73 -26.61 11.72
CA TYR A 109 -1.74 -26.48 10.65
C TYR A 109 -0.59 -25.50 11.01
N ALA A 110 -0.61 -24.92 12.21
CA ALA A 110 0.38 -23.94 12.63
C ALA A 110 1.82 -24.47 12.52
N ARG A 111 2.71 -23.70 11.87
CA ARG A 111 4.15 -24.04 11.71
C ARG A 111 5.03 -23.53 12.84
N ASN A 112 4.58 -22.47 13.51
CA ASN A 112 5.36 -21.71 14.48
C ASN A 112 4.61 -21.55 15.80
N CYS A 113 5.38 -21.41 16.88
CA CYS A 113 4.86 -21.00 18.18
C CYS A 113 4.43 -19.53 18.15
N VAL A 114 3.62 -19.12 19.13
CA VAL A 114 3.07 -17.76 19.21
C VAL A 114 4.18 -16.70 19.20
N LYS A 115 5.29 -16.94 19.92
CA LYS A 115 6.41 -16.00 20.01
C LYS A 115 7.09 -15.77 18.67
N CYS A 116 7.36 -16.83 17.91
CA CYS A 116 7.99 -16.70 16.59
C CYS A 116 7.03 -16.05 15.59
N GLU A 117 5.74 -16.36 15.66
CA GLU A 117 4.75 -15.73 14.77
C GLU A 117 4.57 -14.24 15.11
N SER A 118 4.54 -13.87 16.39
CA SER A 118 4.44 -12.46 16.79
C SER A 118 5.66 -11.64 16.39
N LEU A 119 6.86 -12.23 16.43
CA LEU A 119 8.08 -11.55 15.96
C LEU A 119 8.03 -11.34 14.45
N LYS A 120 7.60 -12.37 13.69
CA LYS A 120 7.42 -12.26 12.24
C LYS A 120 6.39 -11.20 11.86
N GLU A 121 5.25 -11.14 12.58
CA GLU A 121 4.25 -10.09 12.38
C GLU A 121 4.78 -8.69 12.69
N GLN A 122 5.61 -8.55 13.74
CA GLN A 122 6.26 -7.28 14.05
C GLN A 122 7.24 -6.87 12.95
N GLU A 123 8.10 -7.78 12.49
CA GLU A 123 9.00 -7.55 11.35
C GLU A 123 8.23 -7.08 10.12
N LEU A 124 7.13 -7.76 9.75
CA LEU A 124 6.28 -7.35 8.62
C LEU A 124 5.64 -5.96 8.81
N LYS A 125 5.24 -5.60 10.03
CA LYS A 125 4.73 -4.26 10.33
C LYS A 125 5.81 -3.20 10.20
N TYR A 126 7.03 -3.51 10.64
CA TYR A 126 8.18 -2.62 10.44
C TYR A 126 8.60 -2.54 8.97
N ASP A 127 8.40 -3.57 8.15
CA ASP A 127 8.60 -3.49 6.70
C ASP A 127 7.57 -2.54 6.05
N MET A 128 6.30 -2.59 6.49
CA MET A 128 5.28 -1.63 6.02
C MET A 128 5.51 -0.19 6.47
N VAL A 129 6.19 0.01 7.61
CA VAL A 129 6.41 1.35 8.21
C VAL A 129 7.80 1.91 7.93
N SER A 130 8.81 1.06 7.70
CA SER A 130 10.20 1.46 7.96
C SER A 130 11.25 0.91 7.00
N LYS A 131 10.94 0.15 5.94
CA LYS A 131 11.88 -0.11 4.82
C LYS A 131 11.21 -0.88 3.68
N SER A 132 11.22 -0.29 2.48
CA SER A 132 11.06 -0.94 1.17
C SER A 132 9.70 -1.60 0.84
N GLY A 133 8.99 -1.01 -0.13
CA GLY A 133 7.99 -1.73 -0.91
C GLY A 133 6.95 -0.86 -1.64
N HIS A 134 6.57 0.28 -1.07
CA HIS A 134 5.50 1.11 -1.65
C HIS A 134 5.74 2.61 -1.63
N ARG A 135 6.96 3.02 -1.26
CA ARG A 135 7.41 4.40 -1.41
C ARG A 135 8.41 4.47 -2.56
N PRO A 136 8.34 5.48 -3.43
CA PRO A 136 9.29 5.65 -4.52
C PRO A 136 10.74 5.68 -3.97
N VAL A 137 11.72 5.16 -4.73
CA VAL A 137 13.15 5.19 -4.34
C VAL A 137 13.65 6.61 -4.11
N GLU A 138 12.95 7.57 -4.71
CA GLU A 138 13.11 9.01 -4.59
C GLU A 138 12.91 9.48 -3.14
N GLU A 139 12.04 8.86 -2.33
CA GLU A 139 11.87 9.26 -0.93
C GLU A 139 13.11 9.02 -0.05
N ASP A 140 13.88 7.97 -0.32
CA ASP A 140 15.13 7.69 0.40
C ASP A 140 16.22 8.74 0.13
N VAL A 141 16.09 9.45 -1.00
CA VAL A 141 16.98 10.54 -1.43
C VAL A 141 16.43 11.88 -0.95
N LEU A 142 15.11 12.10 -1.12
CA LEU A 142 14.39 13.29 -0.67
C LEU A 142 14.52 13.50 0.83
N GLU A 143 14.44 12.46 1.68
CA GLU A 143 14.57 12.65 3.13
C GLU A 143 15.98 13.13 3.54
N LYS A 144 17.02 12.83 2.75
CA LYS A 144 18.38 13.33 2.99
C LYS A 144 18.59 14.74 2.43
N GLU A 145 17.91 15.08 1.35
CA GLU A 145 17.92 16.42 0.74
C GLU A 145 17.09 17.42 1.55
N ILE A 146 15.92 17.02 2.06
CA ILE A 146 15.04 17.82 2.94
C ILE A 146 15.59 17.96 4.37
N ARG A 147 16.58 17.15 4.77
CA ARG A 147 17.28 17.33 6.06
C ARG A 147 18.50 18.25 5.96
N GLY A 148 18.86 18.71 4.76
CA GLY A 148 20.05 19.55 4.55
C GLY A 148 21.38 18.83 4.84
N ASP A 149 21.42 17.49 4.83
CA ASP A 149 22.60 16.70 5.21
C ASP A 149 23.74 16.74 4.16
N TYR A 150 23.49 17.33 2.99
CA TYR A 150 24.48 17.55 1.94
C TYR A 150 24.72 19.05 1.78
N ILE A 151 25.99 19.46 1.98
CA ILE A 151 26.53 20.83 1.82
C ILE A 151 26.56 21.63 3.14
N HIS A 152 27.48 21.24 4.03
CA HIS A 152 28.17 22.23 4.86
C HIS A 152 29.16 22.97 3.95
N ASP A 153 28.72 24.01 3.24
CA ASP A 153 29.67 24.85 2.53
C ASP A 153 30.47 25.69 3.52
N ILE A 154 31.78 25.58 3.36
CA ILE A 154 32.77 26.39 4.04
C ILE A 154 32.63 27.78 3.42
N GLU A 155 32.08 28.72 4.19
CA GLU A 155 31.92 30.17 3.92
C GLU A 155 30.45 30.63 3.80
N GLY A 156 29.84 30.96 4.94
CA GLY A 156 28.97 32.13 5.08
C GLY A 156 27.55 32.11 4.50
N ASP A 157 27.18 31.18 3.63
CA ASP A 157 25.82 31.08 3.07
C ASP A 157 24.94 30.12 3.90
N GLU A 158 23.64 30.42 4.01
CA GLU A 158 22.69 29.54 4.69
C GLU A 158 22.60 28.19 3.93
N PRO A 159 22.68 27.04 4.62
CA PRO A 159 22.61 25.74 3.98
C PRO A 159 21.28 25.59 3.23
N TYR A 160 21.36 25.04 2.02
CA TYR A 160 20.21 24.86 1.14
C TYR A 160 19.33 23.73 1.67
N ASP A 161 18.38 24.07 2.53
CA ASP A 161 17.37 23.17 3.06
C ASP A 161 16.26 23.04 2.01
N GLY A 162 15.86 21.82 1.65
CA GLY A 162 15.02 21.52 0.47
C GLY A 162 13.70 22.31 0.33
N GLU A 163 13.25 22.99 1.39
CA GLU A 163 12.15 23.97 1.37
C GLU A 163 12.42 25.14 0.39
N GLN A 164 13.68 25.55 0.24
CA GLN A 164 14.11 26.62 -0.66
C GLN A 164 13.94 26.23 -2.14
N ALA A 165 14.02 24.93 -2.46
CA ALA A 165 13.80 24.44 -3.82
C ALA A 165 12.33 24.61 -4.25
N LEU A 166 11.39 24.39 -3.33
CA LEU A 166 9.98 24.61 -3.60
C LEU A 166 9.70 26.11 -3.81
N GLU A 167 10.27 26.98 -2.97
CA GLU A 167 10.13 28.43 -3.11
C GLU A 167 10.71 28.95 -4.44
N GLU A 168 11.85 28.41 -4.87
CA GLU A 168 12.47 28.74 -6.15
C GLU A 168 11.58 28.34 -7.34
N VAL A 169 11.01 27.13 -7.33
CA VAL A 169 10.10 26.65 -8.38
C VAL A 169 8.80 27.46 -8.40
N LEU A 170 8.23 27.76 -7.23
CA LEU A 170 7.04 28.61 -7.12
C LEU A 170 7.29 30.02 -7.65
N SER A 171 8.53 30.52 -7.59
CA SER A 171 8.89 31.79 -8.21
C SER A 171 8.74 31.80 -9.73
N PHE A 172 8.75 30.66 -10.42
CA PHE A 172 8.47 30.59 -11.86
C PHE A 172 6.97 30.52 -12.20
N GLY A 173 6.11 30.46 -11.17
CA GLY A 173 4.65 30.50 -11.26
C GLY A 173 4.02 29.14 -10.98
N SER A 174 2.93 29.14 -10.22
CA SER A 174 2.04 27.98 -10.10
C SER A 174 0.85 28.13 -11.08
N SER A 175 0.16 27.02 -11.35
CA SER A 175 -1.09 27.03 -12.13
C SER A 175 -2.27 27.63 -11.37
N ASP A 176 -2.05 28.11 -10.15
CA ASP A 176 -3.10 28.65 -9.30
C ASP A 176 -3.53 30.03 -9.78
N SER A 177 -4.83 30.26 -9.74
CA SER A 177 -5.38 31.56 -10.10
C SER A 177 -5.35 32.52 -8.89
N PRO A 178 -5.47 33.84 -9.10
CA PRO A 178 -5.62 34.79 -8.00
C PRO A 178 -6.82 34.51 -7.07
N GLN A 179 -7.78 33.69 -7.50
CA GLN A 179 -8.92 33.26 -6.67
C GLN A 179 -8.55 32.18 -5.66
N ASP A 180 -7.45 31.46 -5.90
CA ASP A 180 -6.94 30.37 -5.07
C ASP A 180 -5.96 30.88 -3.99
N GLY A 181 -5.75 32.20 -3.91
CA GLY A 181 -4.84 32.83 -2.95
C GLY A 181 -3.39 32.89 -3.41
N ALA A 182 -3.12 32.59 -4.69
CA ALA A 182 -1.78 32.68 -5.26
C ALA A 182 -1.24 34.13 -5.25
N PRO A 183 0.07 34.33 -4.99
CA PRO A 183 0.70 35.64 -5.12
C PRO A 183 0.48 36.22 -6.52
N LEU A 184 0.27 37.54 -6.60
CA LEU A 184 0.11 38.24 -7.87
C LEU A 184 1.45 38.30 -8.61
N GLY A 185 1.72 37.25 -9.37
CA GLY A 185 2.78 37.22 -10.38
C GLY A 185 3.92 36.26 -10.05
N ASN A 186 4.50 35.70 -11.11
CA ASN A 186 5.78 35.00 -11.05
C ASN A 186 6.94 36.02 -11.10
N ARG A 187 8.17 35.54 -10.92
CA ARG A 187 9.40 36.35 -10.96
C ARG A 187 9.61 37.06 -12.29
N GLN A 188 9.00 36.58 -13.38
CA GLN A 188 9.01 37.24 -14.69
C GLN A 188 8.08 38.46 -14.69
N ASP A 189 6.85 38.33 -14.19
CA ASP A 189 5.89 39.42 -14.06
C ASP A 189 6.39 40.52 -13.10
N ALA A 190 7.03 40.12 -12.00
CA ALA A 190 7.62 41.05 -11.03
C ALA A 190 8.75 41.89 -11.67
N LYS A 191 9.59 41.25 -12.50
CA LYS A 191 10.74 41.89 -13.14
C LYS A 191 10.34 42.79 -14.32
N GLU A 192 9.29 42.44 -15.06
CA GLU A 192 8.76 43.30 -16.13
C GLU A 192 8.02 44.53 -15.61
N ASN A 193 7.41 44.44 -14.42
CA ASN A 193 6.67 45.54 -13.79
C ASN A 193 7.46 46.32 -12.73
N ASP A 194 8.76 46.03 -12.55
CA ASP A 194 9.65 46.64 -11.56
C ASP A 194 9.12 46.53 -10.10
N ARG A 195 8.43 45.42 -9.81
CA ARG A 195 7.83 45.10 -8.49
C ARG A 195 8.59 43.98 -7.81
N SER A 196 8.56 43.94 -6.49
CA SER A 196 9.10 42.79 -5.75
C SER A 196 8.03 41.71 -5.56
N VAL A 197 8.42 40.43 -5.61
CA VAL A 197 7.50 39.28 -5.38
C VAL A 197 6.90 39.30 -3.96
N HIS A 198 7.48 40.08 -3.05
CA HIS A 198 7.05 40.21 -1.65
C HIS A 198 6.41 41.56 -1.34
N GLU A 199 6.06 42.35 -2.37
CA GLU A 199 5.45 43.66 -2.17
C GLU A 199 3.96 43.51 -1.82
N ILE A 200 3.63 43.74 -0.55
CA ILE A 200 2.25 43.87 -0.10
C ILE A 200 1.81 45.31 -0.37
N THR A 201 1.03 45.54 -1.42
CA THR A 201 0.43 46.85 -1.67
C THR A 201 -0.88 46.99 -0.89
N ASP A 202 -1.02 48.05 -0.11
CA ASP A 202 -2.27 48.38 0.56
C ASP A 202 -3.40 48.57 -0.48
N VAL A 203 -4.48 47.79 -0.33
CA VAL A 203 -5.63 47.75 -1.25
C VAL A 203 -6.25 49.14 -1.46
N ASP A 204 -6.12 50.02 -0.46
CA ASP A 204 -6.62 51.40 -0.48
C ASP A 204 -5.89 52.33 -1.45
N GLN A 205 -4.71 51.93 -1.96
CA GLN A 205 -3.96 52.72 -2.95
C GLN A 205 -4.37 52.44 -4.41
N ILE A 206 -5.20 51.42 -4.66
CA ILE A 206 -5.69 51.13 -6.01
C ILE A 206 -6.70 52.22 -6.39
N SER A 207 -6.25 53.18 -7.19
CA SER A 207 -7.11 54.31 -7.59
C SER A 207 -8.37 53.82 -8.29
N ASN A 208 -9.52 54.35 -7.87
CA ASN A 208 -10.87 54.08 -8.41
C ASN A 208 -11.05 54.50 -9.90
N GLU A 209 -9.98 54.87 -10.61
CA GLU A 209 -10.05 55.34 -11.98
C GLU A 209 -10.43 54.24 -12.98
N MET A 210 -9.98 53.00 -12.76
CA MET A 210 -10.38 51.87 -13.61
C MET A 210 -11.88 51.57 -13.49
N TYR A 211 -12.43 51.59 -12.27
CA TYR A 211 -13.87 51.40 -12.03
C TYR A 211 -14.71 52.50 -12.70
N LYS A 212 -14.26 53.76 -12.62
CA LYS A 212 -14.94 54.89 -13.26
C LYS A 212 -14.98 54.80 -14.79
N LYS A 213 -13.95 54.21 -15.42
CA LYS A 213 -13.88 54.03 -16.89
C LYS A 213 -14.81 52.93 -17.42
N GLN A 214 -15.29 52.02 -16.58
CA GLN A 214 -16.25 50.97 -16.98
C GLN A 214 -17.72 51.45 -16.95
N LEU A 215 -17.99 52.61 -16.35
CA LEU A 215 -19.34 53.17 -16.19
C LEU A 215 -19.73 54.17 -17.29
N THR A 216 -18.88 54.37 -18.30
CA THR A 216 -19.15 55.16 -19.51
C THR A 216 -19.11 54.27 -20.74
#